data_AF-A0A4Q3E3M8-F1
#
_entry.id   AF-A0A4Q3E3M8-F1
#
_cell.length_a   1.000
_cell.length_b   1.000
_cell.length_c   1.000
_cell.angle_alpha   90.00
_cell.angle_beta   90.00
_cell.angle_gamma   90.00
#
_symmetry.space_group_name_H-M   'P 1'
#
loop_
_entity.id
_entity.type
_entity.pdbx_description
1 polymer ?
#
loop_
_entity_poly.entity_id
_entity_poly.type
_entity_poly.pdbx_seq_one_letter_code
_entity_poly.pdbx_strand_id
1 'polypeptide(L)'
;MKANTAGIIGVKWDKGDGSGFAAGKLVDTIVYDDAGTYTLTAEAVGRGGAKGTSSKQVIVATSIPIEGNLLKGAKMDAGDEAFWLPISYTAGVNFSLANGKMVAMGGSFGHAGIYQAVQLVAGKKYKIDMNVSGDGATDTWFEVYLGTTAPGAGDYNSGGNRMGLNTWTGCGSSAFNGKLSALSCVGSGSVVTAAATGTAYLVIRTGGGNLGTTGISIDNVSLVEVQ
;
A
#
# COMPACT_ATOMS: atom_id res chain seq x y z
N MET A 1 -2.80 1.98 27.61
CA MET A 1 -3.35 3.30 27.98
C MET A 1 -4.68 3.10 28.72
N LYS A 2 -5.09 3.97 29.65
CA LYS A 2 -6.39 3.88 30.35
C LYS A 2 -7.26 5.10 30.02
N ALA A 3 -8.46 4.87 29.50
CA ALA A 3 -9.50 5.89 29.32
C ALA A 3 -10.37 6.02 30.58
N ASN A 4 -10.96 7.21 30.81
CA ASN A 4 -11.99 7.43 31.83
C ASN A 4 -13.30 6.73 31.40
N THR A 5 -13.89 5.90 32.26
CA THR A 5 -14.87 4.86 31.88
C THR A 5 -16.33 5.18 32.21
N ALA A 6 -16.64 6.31 32.86
CA ALA A 6 -18.01 6.61 33.28
C ALA A 6 -18.92 6.94 32.08
N GLY A 7 -19.89 6.08 31.79
CA GLY A 7 -20.93 6.32 30.77
C GLY A 7 -20.58 5.89 29.34
N ILE A 8 -19.41 5.28 29.13
CA ILE A 8 -18.98 4.75 27.82
C ILE A 8 -19.62 3.37 27.58
N ILE A 9 -20.23 3.20 26.41
CA ILE A 9 -20.84 1.95 25.93
C ILE A 9 -20.01 1.25 24.83
N GLY A 10 -18.99 1.92 24.28
CA GLY A 10 -18.06 1.32 23.31
C GLY A 10 -16.84 2.20 23.01
N VAL A 11 -15.79 1.61 22.43
CA VAL A 11 -14.60 2.32 21.96
C VAL A 11 -14.25 1.86 20.54
N LYS A 12 -13.79 2.79 19.71
CA LYS A 12 -13.12 2.51 18.46
C LYS A 12 -11.69 3.05 18.50
N TRP A 13 -10.79 2.41 17.78
CA TRP A 13 -9.40 2.80 17.63
C TRP A 13 -9.07 2.99 16.16
N ASP A 14 -8.48 4.13 15.83
CA ASP A 14 -7.76 4.35 14.59
C ASP A 14 -6.26 4.35 14.92
N LYS A 15 -5.51 3.41 14.35
CA LYS A 15 -4.09 3.24 14.65
C LYS A 15 -3.22 4.29 13.94
N GLY A 16 -3.78 5.06 13.00
CA GLY A 16 -3.00 5.95 12.15
C GLY A 16 -2.16 5.22 11.10
N ASP A 17 -2.46 3.94 10.83
CA ASP A 17 -1.86 3.10 9.80
C ASP A 17 -2.67 3.10 8.48
N GLY A 18 -3.69 3.95 8.39
CA GLY A 18 -4.59 4.06 7.25
C GLY A 18 -5.73 3.05 7.22
N SER A 19 -5.84 2.15 8.23
CA SER A 19 -6.99 1.22 8.33
C SER A 19 -8.28 1.87 8.85
N GLY A 20 -8.19 3.07 9.42
CA GLY A 20 -9.32 3.81 9.98
C GLY A 20 -9.82 3.26 11.31
N PHE A 21 -10.99 3.73 11.75
CA PHE A 21 -11.57 3.32 13.04
C PHE A 21 -12.12 1.89 13.02
N ALA A 22 -11.56 1.04 13.87
CA ALA A 22 -12.06 -0.31 14.17
C ALA A 22 -12.62 -0.39 15.60
N ALA A 23 -13.64 -1.21 15.83
CA ALA A 23 -14.14 -1.46 17.19
C ALA A 23 -13.07 -2.15 18.05
N GLY A 24 -12.92 -1.73 19.31
CA GLY A 24 -11.94 -2.33 20.23
C GLY A 24 -12.30 -2.20 21.70
N LYS A 25 -11.35 -2.53 22.57
CA LYS A 25 -11.56 -2.57 24.02
C LYS A 25 -11.18 -1.23 24.67
N LEU A 26 -11.70 -0.98 25.87
CA LEU A 26 -11.32 0.20 26.70
C LEU A 26 -9.82 0.27 26.99
N VAL A 27 -9.17 -0.90 27.06
CA VAL A 27 -7.72 -1.08 27.08
C VAL A 27 -7.40 -2.09 26.00
N ASP A 28 -6.57 -1.68 25.03
CA ASP A 28 -6.18 -2.50 23.89
C ASP A 28 -4.66 -2.53 23.71
N THR A 29 -4.18 -3.56 23.05
CA THR A 29 -2.77 -3.72 22.67
C THR A 29 -2.65 -3.52 21.17
N ILE A 30 -1.88 -2.51 20.77
CA ILE A 30 -1.64 -2.18 19.37
C ILE A 30 -0.17 -2.44 19.07
N VAL A 31 0.07 -3.26 18.05
CA VAL A 31 1.41 -3.54 17.52
C VAL A 31 1.54 -2.75 16.22
N TYR A 32 2.69 -2.10 16.06
CA TYR A 32 3.09 -1.45 14.83
C TYR A 32 4.30 -2.22 14.30
N ASP A 33 4.13 -2.83 13.13
CA ASP A 33 5.20 -3.61 12.51
C ASP A 33 6.18 -2.70 11.77
N ASP A 34 5.71 -1.55 11.27
CA ASP A 34 6.48 -0.60 10.49
C ASP A 34 7.07 0.55 11.37
N ALA A 35 8.21 1.08 10.94
CA ALA A 35 8.82 2.24 11.59
C ALA A 35 8.07 3.48 11.10
N GLY A 36 7.80 4.42 11.98
CA GLY A 36 7.01 5.57 11.60
C GLY A 36 6.50 6.36 12.79
N THR A 37 5.86 7.47 12.46
CA THR A 37 5.11 8.28 13.42
C THR A 37 3.63 8.09 13.13
N TYR A 38 2.94 7.41 14.05
CA TYR A 38 1.52 7.10 13.96
C TYR A 38 0.73 8.04 14.85
N THR A 39 -0.40 8.54 14.35
CA THR A 39 -1.39 9.25 15.16
C THR A 39 -2.46 8.27 15.59
N LEU A 40 -2.31 7.72 16.79
CA LEU A 40 -3.26 6.80 17.39
C LEU A 40 -4.44 7.59 17.97
N THR A 41 -5.65 7.33 17.50
CA THR A 41 -6.88 8.00 17.97
C THR A 41 -7.88 7.00 18.55
N ALA A 42 -8.36 7.27 19.77
CA ALA A 42 -9.47 6.57 20.39
C ALA A 42 -10.77 7.38 20.19
N GLU A 43 -11.87 6.74 19.81
CA GLU A 43 -13.24 7.29 19.87
C GLU A 43 -14.04 6.53 20.93
N ALA A 44 -14.41 7.20 22.02
CA ALA A 44 -15.35 6.68 23.00
C ALA A 44 -16.79 7.02 22.60
N VAL A 45 -17.68 6.03 22.68
CA VAL A 45 -19.11 6.19 22.43
C VAL A 45 -19.86 6.06 23.75
N GLY A 46 -20.62 7.08 24.13
CA GLY A 46 -21.47 7.12 25.32
C GLY A 46 -22.94 6.81 25.03
N ARG A 47 -23.73 6.73 26.11
CA ARG A 47 -25.20 6.56 26.00
C ARG A 47 -25.82 7.68 25.16
N GLY A 48 -26.79 7.34 24.31
CA GLY A 48 -27.43 8.28 23.39
C GLY A 48 -26.59 8.64 22.15
N GLY A 49 -25.47 7.94 21.92
CA GLY A 49 -24.63 8.14 20.73
C GLY A 49 -23.63 9.28 20.83
N ALA A 50 -23.46 9.89 22.00
CA ALA A 50 -22.43 10.91 22.24
C ALA A 50 -21.03 10.33 21.99
N LYS A 51 -20.14 11.11 21.37
CA LYS A 51 -18.79 10.68 21.00
C LYS A 51 -17.74 11.63 21.53
N GLY A 52 -16.59 11.09 21.94
CA GLY A 52 -15.41 11.88 22.31
C GLY A 52 -14.13 11.21 21.80
N THR A 53 -13.17 11.99 21.34
CA THR A 53 -11.91 11.48 20.80
C THR A 53 -10.70 11.92 21.62
N SER A 54 -9.64 11.10 21.59
CA SER A 54 -8.34 11.43 22.16
C SER A 54 -7.24 10.84 21.29
N SER A 55 -6.18 11.62 21.04
CA SER A 55 -5.09 11.24 20.14
C SER A 55 -3.74 11.26 20.84
N LYS A 56 -2.83 10.38 20.39
CA LYS A 56 -1.44 10.34 20.84
C LYS A 56 -0.51 9.98 19.68
N GLN A 57 0.64 10.65 19.60
CA GLN A 57 1.71 10.21 18.70
C GLN A 57 2.44 8.99 19.25
N VAL A 58 2.65 8.00 18.39
CA VAL A 58 3.48 6.82 18.67
C VAL A 58 4.62 6.81 17.65
N ILE A 59 5.84 6.82 18.14
CA ILE A 59 7.05 6.73 17.32
C ILE A 59 7.57 5.31 17.42
N VAL A 60 7.66 4.64 16.28
CA VAL A 60 8.24 3.30 16.14
C VAL A 60 9.57 3.47 15.44
N ALA A 61 10.66 3.27 16.17
CA ALA A 61 12.00 3.58 15.68
C ALA A 61 12.52 2.59 14.65
N THR A 62 12.09 1.33 14.75
CA THR A 62 12.54 0.22 13.90
C THR A 62 11.37 -0.65 13.55
N SER A 63 11.27 -1.03 12.29
CA SER A 63 10.26 -1.98 11.87
C SER A 63 10.71 -3.40 12.15
N ILE A 64 9.75 -4.26 12.39
CA ILE A 64 9.92 -5.70 12.40
C ILE A 64 9.98 -6.15 10.92
N PRO A 65 10.93 -7.03 10.54
CA PRO A 65 10.88 -7.65 9.22
C PRO A 65 9.53 -8.33 9.01
N ILE A 66 8.87 -8.10 7.87
CA ILE A 66 7.66 -8.85 7.53
C ILE A 66 8.08 -10.31 7.34
N GLU A 67 7.78 -11.14 8.33
CA GLU A 67 8.15 -12.56 8.31
C GLU A 67 7.57 -13.23 7.05
N GLY A 68 8.42 -13.90 6.29
CA GLY A 68 8.02 -14.56 5.05
C GLY A 68 7.74 -13.64 3.86
N ASN A 69 8.09 -12.34 3.92
CA ASN A 69 8.01 -11.47 2.74
C ASN A 69 9.03 -11.92 1.69
N LEU A 70 8.54 -12.18 0.48
CA LEU A 70 9.36 -12.64 -0.64
C LEU A 70 10.16 -11.50 -1.29
N LEU A 71 9.87 -10.25 -0.94
CA LEU A 71 10.48 -9.06 -1.52
C LEU A 71 11.66 -8.56 -0.70
N LYS A 72 12.68 -8.08 -1.40
CA LYS A 72 13.78 -7.27 -0.88
C LYS A 72 13.50 -5.79 -1.11
N GLY A 73 14.05 -4.93 -0.27
CA GLY A 73 13.83 -3.49 -0.35
C GLY A 73 12.35 -3.07 -0.24
N ALA A 74 11.56 -3.85 0.49
CA ALA A 74 10.12 -3.66 0.66
C ALA A 74 9.75 -2.33 1.32
N LYS A 75 10.67 -1.77 2.10
CA LYS A 75 10.50 -0.53 2.87
C LYS A 75 10.74 0.73 2.06
N MET A 76 11.38 0.60 0.89
CA MET A 76 11.78 1.76 0.10
C MET A 76 12.65 2.74 0.93
N ASP A 77 13.47 2.20 1.83
CA ASP A 77 14.49 2.96 2.55
C ASP A 77 15.66 3.27 1.60
N ALA A 78 16.57 4.17 2.00
CA ALA A 78 17.74 4.51 1.19
C ALA A 78 18.57 3.26 0.85
N GLY A 79 18.76 2.99 -0.44
CA GLY A 79 19.47 1.81 -0.97
C GLY A 79 18.55 0.65 -1.36
N ASP A 80 17.27 0.67 -0.95
CA ASP A 80 16.30 -0.37 -1.31
C ASP A 80 15.95 -0.34 -2.80
N GLU A 81 16.10 0.80 -3.46
CA GLU A 81 15.87 0.96 -4.91
C GLU A 81 16.74 0.00 -5.74
N ALA A 82 17.87 -0.47 -5.21
CA ALA A 82 18.73 -1.46 -5.87
C ALA A 82 18.04 -2.82 -6.10
N PHE A 83 16.96 -3.11 -5.36
CA PHE A 83 16.16 -4.34 -5.51
C PHE A 83 14.98 -4.19 -6.47
N TRP A 84 14.71 -2.98 -6.94
CA TRP A 84 13.59 -2.66 -7.81
C TRP A 84 14.08 -2.30 -9.21
N LEU A 85 13.82 -3.19 -10.16
CA LEU A 85 14.26 -2.99 -11.54
C LEU A 85 13.29 -2.07 -12.27
N PRO A 86 13.77 -1.00 -12.94
CA PRO A 86 12.90 -0.07 -13.65
C PRO A 86 12.34 -0.68 -14.94
N ILE A 87 11.16 -0.22 -15.32
CA ILE A 87 10.52 -0.47 -16.61
C ILE A 87 10.24 0.88 -17.26
N SER A 88 10.86 1.10 -18.42
CA SER A 88 10.62 2.28 -19.24
C SER A 88 9.68 1.94 -20.38
N TYR A 89 8.58 2.66 -20.47
CA TYR A 89 7.63 2.54 -21.58
C TYR A 89 7.65 3.83 -22.42
N THR A 90 6.76 4.79 -22.11
CA THR A 90 6.73 6.12 -22.73
C THR A 90 7.12 7.19 -21.72
N ALA A 91 7.98 8.12 -22.14
CA ALA A 91 8.47 9.19 -21.28
C ALA A 91 7.33 10.05 -20.71
N GLY A 92 7.51 10.54 -19.48
CA GLY A 92 6.58 11.43 -18.80
C GLY A 92 6.34 11.07 -17.34
N VAL A 93 6.56 9.80 -16.97
CA VAL A 93 6.51 9.32 -15.58
C VAL A 93 7.87 8.76 -15.17
N ASN A 94 8.30 9.04 -13.95
CA ASN A 94 9.55 8.54 -13.39
C ASN A 94 9.33 8.00 -11.97
N PHE A 95 10.00 6.89 -11.65
CA PHE A 95 10.04 6.29 -10.32
C PHE A 95 11.38 6.60 -9.68
N SER A 96 11.35 7.23 -8.50
CA SER A 96 12.56 7.57 -7.77
C SER A 96 12.33 7.50 -6.26
N LEU A 97 13.38 7.19 -5.52
CA LEU A 97 13.33 7.24 -4.06
C LEU A 97 13.26 8.69 -3.56
N ALA A 98 12.32 9.00 -2.69
CA ALA A 98 12.23 10.29 -2.00
C ALA A 98 11.63 10.10 -0.60
N ASN A 99 12.28 10.65 0.42
CA ASN A 99 11.82 10.66 1.81
C ASN A 99 11.44 9.26 2.35
N GLY A 100 12.26 8.23 2.05
CA GLY A 100 12.02 6.86 2.51
C GLY A 100 10.83 6.18 1.82
N LYS A 101 10.48 6.61 0.60
CA LYS A 101 9.43 6.02 -0.23
C LYS A 101 9.86 5.96 -1.67
N MET A 102 9.34 4.99 -2.41
CA MET A 102 9.41 5.00 -3.86
C MET A 102 8.28 5.88 -4.39
N VAL A 103 8.60 6.92 -5.16
CA VAL A 103 7.62 7.89 -5.65
C VAL A 103 7.57 7.86 -7.17
N ALA A 104 6.38 7.64 -7.72
CA ALA A 104 6.11 7.86 -9.12
C ALA A 104 5.61 9.29 -9.32
N MET A 105 6.37 10.10 -10.06
CA MET A 105 6.01 11.48 -10.39
C MET A 105 5.89 11.69 -11.89
N GLY A 106 5.14 12.73 -12.27
CA GLY A 106 5.05 13.21 -13.65
C GLY A 106 3.64 13.11 -14.22
N GLY A 107 3.54 12.80 -15.51
CA GLY A 107 2.31 12.80 -16.27
C GLY A 107 2.54 12.87 -17.78
N SER A 108 1.78 13.72 -18.46
CA SER A 108 1.86 13.93 -19.93
C SER A 108 1.57 12.66 -20.75
N PHE A 109 0.71 11.79 -20.23
CA PHE A 109 0.39 10.48 -20.79
C PHE A 109 1.59 9.53 -20.92
N GLY A 110 2.69 9.85 -20.22
CA GLY A 110 3.79 8.93 -20.00
C GLY A 110 3.38 7.78 -19.08
N HIS A 111 4.20 6.73 -19.08
CA HIS A 111 4.01 5.57 -18.22
C HIS A 111 5.35 4.90 -17.94
N ALA A 112 5.50 4.44 -16.70
CA ALA A 112 6.69 3.73 -16.23
C ALA A 112 6.27 2.66 -15.21
N GLY A 113 7.22 1.83 -14.81
CA GLY A 113 7.01 0.91 -13.71
C GLY A 113 8.31 0.47 -13.07
N ILE A 114 8.16 -0.35 -12.04
CA ILE A 114 9.24 -1.08 -11.38
C ILE A 114 8.78 -2.51 -11.15
N TYR A 115 9.74 -3.42 -11.01
CA TYR A 115 9.43 -4.80 -10.69
C TYR A 115 10.50 -5.49 -9.86
N GLN A 116 10.09 -6.60 -9.27
CA GLN A 116 10.99 -7.54 -8.61
C GLN A 116 10.60 -8.97 -8.97
N ALA A 117 11.60 -9.80 -9.27
CA ALA A 117 11.41 -11.22 -9.49
C ALA A 117 11.36 -11.96 -8.13
N VAL A 118 10.43 -12.90 -8.00
CA VAL A 118 10.19 -13.71 -6.80
C VAL A 118 9.97 -15.17 -7.18
N GLN A 119 10.14 -16.09 -6.24
CA GLN A 119 9.84 -17.51 -6.44
C GLN A 119 8.51 -17.86 -5.76
N LEU A 120 7.57 -18.41 -6.53
CA LEU A 120 6.30 -18.91 -6.01
C LEU A 120 6.26 -20.43 -6.05
N VAL A 121 5.39 -21.02 -5.23
CA VAL A 121 5.14 -22.46 -5.16
C VAL A 121 3.70 -22.73 -5.61
N ALA A 122 3.51 -23.68 -6.53
CA ALA A 122 2.20 -24.07 -7.04
C ALA A 122 1.22 -24.43 -5.91
N GLY A 123 -0.03 -23.97 -6.04
CA GLY A 123 -1.11 -24.23 -5.09
C GLY A 123 -1.07 -23.39 -3.81
N LYS A 124 0.01 -22.64 -3.55
CA LYS A 124 0.08 -21.72 -2.42
C LYS A 124 -0.64 -20.41 -2.71
N LYS A 125 -1.22 -19.81 -1.67
CA LYS A 125 -1.81 -18.48 -1.73
C LYS A 125 -0.81 -17.44 -1.28
N TYR A 126 -0.77 -16.33 -1.97
CA TYR A 126 0.06 -15.20 -1.63
C TYR A 126 -0.81 -13.94 -1.51
N LYS A 127 -0.55 -13.15 -0.49
CA LYS A 127 -1.18 -11.84 -0.29
C LYS A 127 -0.20 -10.73 -0.67
N ILE A 128 -0.66 -9.82 -1.52
CA ILE A 128 0.03 -8.59 -1.92
C ILE A 128 -0.60 -7.42 -1.18
N ASP A 129 0.20 -6.55 -0.60
CA ASP A 129 -0.27 -5.26 -0.10
C ASP A 129 0.87 -4.24 -0.04
N MET A 130 0.54 -2.96 0.03
CA MET A 130 1.51 -1.85 0.16
C MET A 130 0.81 -0.61 0.71
N ASN A 131 1.58 0.28 1.32
CA ASN A 131 1.12 1.62 1.65
C ASN A 131 1.25 2.50 0.41
N VAL A 132 0.17 3.18 0.05
CA VAL A 132 0.17 4.19 -1.01
C VAL A 132 -0.31 5.52 -0.48
N SER A 133 0.28 6.61 -0.96
CA SER A 133 -0.17 7.97 -0.63
C SER A 133 0.05 8.94 -1.78
N GLY A 134 -0.82 9.95 -1.87
CA GLY A 134 -0.72 11.03 -2.86
C GLY A 134 -1.76 12.13 -2.58
N ASP A 135 -1.57 13.30 -3.17
CA ASP A 135 -2.43 14.48 -3.04
C ASP A 135 -3.66 14.45 -3.96
N GLY A 136 -3.72 13.47 -4.86
CA GLY A 136 -4.78 13.29 -5.86
C GLY A 136 -4.25 13.48 -7.28
N ALA A 137 -4.62 12.57 -8.16
CA ALA A 137 -4.19 12.54 -9.56
C ALA A 137 -5.35 12.84 -10.52
N THR A 138 -5.02 13.24 -11.75
CA THR A 138 -5.98 13.44 -12.83
C THR A 138 -5.58 12.60 -14.02
N ASP A 139 -6.56 11.96 -14.65
CA ASP A 139 -6.38 11.10 -15.81
C ASP A 139 -5.26 10.07 -15.62
N THR A 140 -5.28 9.35 -14.50
CA THR A 140 -4.17 8.49 -14.06
C THR A 140 -4.65 7.12 -13.63
N TRP A 141 -3.85 6.10 -13.95
CA TRP A 141 -3.97 4.74 -13.46
C TRP A 141 -2.68 4.35 -12.72
N PHE A 142 -2.82 3.58 -11.65
CA PHE A 142 -1.75 2.92 -10.90
C PHE A 142 -2.15 1.46 -10.74
N GLU A 143 -1.27 0.52 -11.06
CA GLU A 143 -1.63 -0.90 -11.13
C GLU A 143 -0.53 -1.80 -10.60
N VAL A 144 -0.97 -2.89 -9.96
CA VAL A 144 -0.11 -3.92 -9.39
C VAL A 144 -0.45 -5.27 -10.01
N TYR A 145 0.56 -5.98 -10.46
CA TYR A 145 0.44 -7.28 -11.09
C TYR A 145 1.34 -8.30 -10.41
N LEU A 146 0.95 -9.58 -10.43
CA LEU A 146 1.83 -10.70 -10.13
C LEU A 146 1.72 -11.71 -11.27
N GLY A 147 2.65 -11.61 -12.22
CA GLY A 147 2.64 -12.40 -13.46
C GLY A 147 3.87 -13.30 -13.59
N THR A 148 3.84 -14.23 -14.55
CA THR A 148 4.95 -15.18 -14.80
C THR A 148 5.80 -14.79 -16.02
N THR A 149 5.38 -13.77 -16.76
CA THR A 149 6.15 -13.21 -17.88
C THR A 149 7.03 -12.10 -17.34
N ALA A 150 8.32 -12.08 -17.70
CA ALA A 150 9.19 -10.96 -17.36
C ALA A 150 8.67 -9.67 -18.02
N PRO A 151 8.60 -8.53 -17.31
CA PRO A 151 8.21 -7.27 -17.91
C PRO A 151 9.25 -6.80 -18.95
N GLY A 152 8.77 -6.14 -19.99
CA GLY A 152 9.58 -5.56 -21.08
C GLY A 152 9.05 -4.20 -21.51
N ALA A 153 9.46 -3.73 -22.70
CA ALA A 153 9.13 -2.39 -23.20
C ALA A 153 7.66 -2.21 -23.67
N GLY A 154 6.87 -3.29 -23.74
CA GLY A 154 5.46 -3.25 -24.15
C GLY A 154 4.51 -3.35 -22.96
N ASP A 155 3.21 -3.20 -23.23
CA ASP A 155 2.19 -3.28 -22.17
C ASP A 155 2.26 -4.60 -21.39
N TYR A 156 2.38 -4.46 -20.07
CA TYR A 156 2.39 -5.58 -19.15
C TYR A 156 0.97 -5.95 -18.70
N ASN A 157 0.57 -7.20 -18.89
CA ASN A 157 -0.72 -7.74 -18.48
C ASN A 157 -0.64 -9.13 -17.83
N SER A 158 0.56 -9.69 -17.67
CA SER A 158 0.74 -11.05 -17.14
C SER A 158 0.24 -11.15 -15.70
N GLY A 159 -0.54 -12.20 -15.41
CA GLY A 159 -1.21 -12.40 -14.12
C GLY A 159 -2.48 -11.57 -13.90
N GLY A 160 -2.78 -10.64 -14.81
CA GLY A 160 -3.90 -9.71 -14.67
C GLY A 160 -3.71 -8.69 -13.55
N ASN A 161 -4.43 -7.56 -13.65
CA ASN A 161 -4.37 -6.53 -12.62
C ASN A 161 -4.90 -7.10 -11.28
N ARG A 162 -4.06 -7.05 -10.25
CA ARG A 162 -4.40 -7.49 -8.89
C ARG A 162 -5.11 -6.40 -8.12
N MET A 163 -4.54 -5.21 -8.11
CA MET A 163 -5.05 -4.03 -7.41
C MET A 163 -4.59 -2.78 -8.12
N GLY A 164 -5.35 -1.70 -8.01
CA GLY A 164 -4.94 -0.43 -8.57
C GLY A 164 -5.81 0.74 -8.18
N LEU A 165 -5.27 1.93 -8.44
CA LEU A 165 -5.99 3.18 -8.42
C LEU A 165 -6.31 3.60 -9.85
N ASN A 166 -7.52 4.11 -10.09
CA ASN A 166 -7.93 4.54 -11.42
C ASN A 166 -8.91 5.70 -11.29
N THR A 167 -8.49 6.88 -11.77
CA THR A 167 -9.25 8.12 -11.61
C THR A 167 -10.58 8.09 -12.36
N TRP A 168 -10.72 7.24 -13.38
CA TRP A 168 -11.96 7.03 -14.12
C TRP A 168 -12.88 5.99 -13.49
N THR A 169 -12.37 5.17 -12.56
CA THR A 169 -13.13 4.11 -11.86
C THR A 169 -13.50 4.50 -10.43
N GLY A 170 -13.10 5.69 -9.97
CA GLY A 170 -13.59 6.29 -8.73
C GLY A 170 -12.62 6.29 -7.55
N CYS A 171 -11.31 6.08 -7.78
CA CYS A 171 -10.30 6.23 -6.73
C CYS A 171 -9.02 6.91 -7.25
N GLY A 172 -8.20 7.44 -6.33
CA GLY A 172 -6.94 8.11 -6.65
C GLY A 172 -7.05 9.58 -7.09
N SER A 173 -8.25 10.11 -7.30
CA SER A 173 -8.46 11.51 -7.73
C SER A 173 -8.48 12.53 -6.58
N SER A 174 -8.79 12.09 -5.37
CA SER A 174 -8.66 12.89 -4.13
C SER A 174 -7.45 12.41 -3.35
N ALA A 175 -6.96 13.22 -2.40
CA ALA A 175 -5.86 12.83 -1.53
C ALA A 175 -6.14 11.48 -0.84
N PHE A 176 -5.13 10.61 -0.81
CA PHE A 176 -5.23 9.27 -0.28
C PHE A 176 -3.96 8.92 0.53
N ASN A 177 -4.15 8.08 1.55
CA ASN A 177 -3.07 7.52 2.35
C ASN A 177 -3.59 6.25 3.04
N GLY A 178 -3.01 5.10 2.73
CA GLY A 178 -3.36 3.84 3.38
C GLY A 178 -2.95 2.61 2.59
N LYS A 179 -3.45 1.45 3.02
CA LYS A 179 -3.21 0.17 2.33
C LYS A 179 -3.89 0.16 0.97
N LEU A 180 -3.15 -0.22 -0.08
CA LEU A 180 -3.71 -0.33 -1.42
C LEU A 180 -4.89 -1.32 -1.45
N SER A 181 -4.82 -2.41 -0.66
CA SER A 181 -5.93 -3.36 -0.57
C SER A 181 -7.25 -2.77 -0.05
N ALA A 182 -7.20 -1.66 0.70
CA ALA A 182 -8.37 -0.94 1.17
C ALA A 182 -8.81 0.18 0.20
N LEU A 183 -7.86 0.76 -0.55
CA LEU A 183 -8.08 1.91 -1.44
C LEU A 183 -8.38 1.52 -2.90
N SER A 184 -8.01 0.31 -3.31
CA SER A 184 -8.09 -0.17 -4.69
C SER A 184 -9.52 -0.18 -5.21
N CYS A 185 -9.74 0.40 -6.38
CA CYS A 185 -11.04 0.37 -7.08
C CYS A 185 -11.04 -0.47 -8.37
N VAL A 186 -9.89 -1.04 -8.74
CA VAL A 186 -9.75 -1.95 -9.89
C VAL A 186 -8.97 -3.21 -9.51
N GLY A 187 -9.05 -4.24 -10.35
CA GLY A 187 -8.30 -5.49 -10.18
C GLY A 187 -9.09 -6.61 -9.49
N SER A 188 -8.41 -7.73 -9.29
CA SER A 188 -8.98 -9.00 -8.81
C SER A 188 -8.74 -9.30 -7.33
N GLY A 189 -8.17 -8.33 -6.60
CA GLY A 189 -7.93 -8.39 -5.15
C GLY A 189 -6.49 -8.76 -4.77
N SER A 190 -6.20 -8.59 -3.49
CA SER A 190 -4.87 -8.74 -2.89
C SER A 190 -4.36 -10.17 -2.79
N VAL A 191 -5.23 -11.19 -2.81
CA VAL A 191 -4.85 -12.60 -2.63
C VAL A 191 -4.91 -13.35 -3.95
N VAL A 192 -3.83 -14.08 -4.27
CA VAL A 192 -3.70 -14.88 -5.50
C VAL A 192 -3.18 -16.27 -5.18
N THR A 193 -3.71 -17.28 -5.87
CA THR A 193 -3.18 -18.66 -5.80
C THR A 193 -2.20 -18.87 -6.95
N ALA A 194 -0.97 -19.29 -6.65
CA ALA A 194 0.03 -19.56 -7.67
C ALA A 194 -0.34 -20.82 -8.47
N ALA A 195 -0.52 -20.69 -9.78
CA ALA A 195 -0.87 -21.81 -10.65
C ALA A 195 0.32 -22.76 -10.91
N ALA A 196 1.55 -22.26 -10.81
CA ALA A 196 2.77 -23.00 -11.07
C ALA A 196 3.89 -22.59 -10.09
N THR A 197 4.83 -23.50 -9.86
CA THR A 197 6.08 -23.23 -9.14
C THR A 197 7.07 -22.59 -10.10
N GLY A 198 7.74 -21.53 -9.66
CA GLY A 198 8.80 -20.89 -10.41
C GLY A 198 8.80 -19.38 -10.27
N THR A 199 9.50 -18.73 -11.21
CA THR A 199 9.66 -17.27 -11.20
C THR A 199 8.35 -16.57 -11.53
N ALA A 200 7.99 -15.62 -10.68
CA ALA A 200 6.97 -14.62 -10.93
C ALA A 200 7.57 -13.22 -10.75
N TYR A 201 6.85 -12.21 -11.22
CA TYR A 201 7.25 -10.82 -11.22
C TYR A 201 6.14 -10.01 -10.57
N LEU A 202 6.45 -9.43 -9.40
CA LEU A 202 5.61 -8.36 -8.85
C LEU A 202 5.94 -7.10 -9.64
N VAL A 203 4.97 -6.59 -10.39
CA VAL A 203 5.12 -5.38 -11.21
C VAL A 203 4.22 -4.29 -10.64
N ILE A 204 4.78 -3.12 -10.41
CA ILE A 204 4.06 -1.91 -10.02
C ILE A 204 4.27 -0.90 -11.13
N ARG A 205 3.19 -0.43 -11.76
CA ARG A 205 3.25 0.53 -12.87
C ARG A 205 2.21 1.62 -12.70
N THR A 206 2.50 2.80 -13.25
CA THR A 206 1.56 3.91 -13.28
C THR A 206 1.77 4.74 -14.54
N GLY A 207 0.72 5.45 -14.94
CA GLY A 207 0.73 6.31 -16.12
C GLY A 207 -0.50 7.19 -16.15
N GLY A 208 -0.41 8.29 -16.90
CA GLY A 208 -1.53 9.22 -16.98
C GLY A 208 -1.18 10.65 -17.34
N GLY A 209 -2.20 11.51 -17.30
CA GLY A 209 -2.09 12.94 -17.58
C GLY A 209 -1.33 13.69 -16.50
N ASN A 210 -1.65 13.45 -15.22
CA ASN A 210 -1.01 14.14 -14.09
C ASN A 210 -1.11 13.30 -12.79
N LEU A 211 0.02 12.88 -12.24
CA LEU A 211 0.10 12.04 -11.03
C LEU A 211 -0.06 12.82 -9.71
N GLY A 212 -0.33 14.13 -9.76
CA GLY A 212 -0.41 15.00 -8.58
C GLY A 212 0.92 15.69 -8.27
N THR A 213 0.90 16.70 -7.40
CA THR A 213 2.11 17.47 -7.07
C THR A 213 3.09 16.69 -6.20
N THR A 214 2.56 15.76 -5.40
CA THR A 214 3.38 14.86 -4.56
C THR A 214 3.69 13.53 -5.25
N GLY A 215 3.10 13.29 -6.43
CA GLY A 215 3.11 12.00 -7.11
C GLY A 215 2.35 10.92 -6.33
N ILE A 216 2.56 9.67 -6.74
CA ILE A 216 2.04 8.49 -6.04
C ILE A 216 3.21 7.80 -5.35
N SER A 217 3.22 7.87 -4.01
CA SER A 217 4.21 7.22 -3.17
C SER A 217 3.82 5.77 -2.89
N ILE A 218 4.82 4.89 -2.81
CA ILE A 218 4.74 3.47 -2.52
C ILE A 218 5.72 3.18 -1.38
N ASP A 219 5.27 2.41 -0.40
CA ASP A 219 6.05 2.05 0.77
C ASP A 219 5.52 0.73 1.38
N ASN A 220 6.31 0.06 2.22
CA ASN A 220 5.96 -1.15 2.97
C ASN A 220 5.28 -2.23 2.10
N VAL A 221 5.92 -2.59 1.00
CA VAL A 221 5.42 -3.58 0.04
C VAL A 221 5.56 -4.99 0.60
N SER A 222 4.48 -5.76 0.55
CA SER A 222 4.42 -7.12 1.04
C SER A 222 3.97 -8.09 -0.04
N LEU A 223 4.66 -9.22 -0.11
CA LEU A 223 4.21 -10.43 -0.81
C LEU A 223 4.51 -11.61 0.11
N VAL A 224 3.49 -12.09 0.80
CA VAL A 224 3.61 -13.14 1.84
C VAL A 224 2.74 -14.34 1.51
N GLU A 225 3.23 -15.55 1.80
CA GLU A 225 2.40 -16.76 1.77
C GLU A 225 1.33 -16.67 2.88
N VAL A 226 0.10 -17.06 2.56
CA VAL A 226 -1.02 -17.11 3.50
C VAL A 226 -1.70 -18.48 3.44
N GLN A 227 -2.33 -18.88 4.55
CA GLN A 227 -3.13 -20.12 4.64
C GLN A 227 -4.46 -20.00 3.86
#